data_AF-A0A354FQP2-F1
#
_entry.id   AF-A0A354FQP2-F1
#
_cell.length_a   1.000
_cell.length_b   1.000
_cell.length_c   1.000
_cell.angle_alpha   90.00
_cell.angle_beta   90.00
_cell.angle_gamma   90.00
#
_symmetry.space_group_name_H-M   'P 1'
#
loop_
_entity.id
_entity.type
_entity.pdbx_description
1 polymer ?
#
loop_
_entity_poly.entity_id
_entity_poly.type
_entity_poly.pdbx_seq_one_letter_code
_entity_poly.pdbx_strand_id
1 'polypeptide(L)' 'MQNLFQTMLIGLAVLTSQADVVVVNEITPSKAESAWLEIDWETDLWEARKEAARTDKPIYLWEMDGHPLGCV' A
#
# COMPACT_ATOMS: atom_id res chain seq x y z
N MET A 1 -26.18 2.58 39.13
CA MET A 1 -26.08 3.66 38.11
C MET A 1 -24.67 3.83 37.55
N GLN A 2 -23.60 3.62 38.32
CA GLN A 2 -22.20 3.71 37.86
C GLN A 2 -21.89 2.80 36.65
N ASN A 3 -22.32 1.54 36.70
CA ASN A 3 -22.04 0.55 35.66
C ASN A 3 -22.72 0.88 34.32
N LEU A 4 -23.91 1.50 34.34
CA LEU A 4 -24.64 1.87 33.13
C LEU A 4 -23.94 3.02 32.39
N PHE A 5 -23.37 3.96 33.14
CA PHE A 5 -22.63 5.10 32.60
C PHE A 5 -21.28 4.66 32.01
N GLN A 6 -20.58 3.72 32.67
CA GLN A 6 -19.36 3.11 32.13
C GLN A 6 -19.64 2.33 30.83
N THR A 7 -20.71 1.54 30.77
CA THR A 7 -21.07 0.81 29.54
C THR A 7 -21.40 1.77 28.39
N MET A 8 -22.05 2.91 28.67
CA MET A 8 -22.35 3.92 27.65
C MET A 8 -21.09 4.63 27.12
N LEU A 9 -20.14 4.95 28.01
CA LEU A 9 -18.85 5.56 27.63
C LEU A 9 -17.98 4.61 26.80
N ILE A 10 -17.96 3.32 27.15
CA ILE A 10 -17.26 2.29 26.37
C ILE A 10 -17.92 2.13 24.99
N GLY A 11 -19.26 2.09 24.93
CA GLY A 11 -19.99 1.99 23.66
C GLY A 11 -19.71 3.17 22.71
N LEU A 12 -19.63 4.39 23.25
CA LEU A 12 -19.32 5.60 22.48
C LEU A 12 -17.87 5.58 21.93
N ALA A 13 -16.91 5.14 22.74
CA ALA A 13 -15.50 5.02 22.32
C ALA A 13 -15.28 3.95 21.23
N VAL A 14 -16.02 2.83 21.32
CA VAL A 14 -15.99 1.78 20.28
C VAL A 14 -16.57 2.28 18.96
N LEU A 15 -17.67 3.04 19.01
CA LEU A 15 -18.28 3.65 17.82
C LEU A 15 -17.33 4.65 17.12
N THR A 16 -16.55 5.43 17.88
CA THR A 16 -15.55 6.33 17.29
C THR A 16 -14.37 5.60 16.66
N SER A 17 -13.95 4.45 17.21
CA SER A 17 -12.84 3.67 16.64
C SER A 17 -13.18 2.95 15.32
N GLN A 18 -14.46 2.66 15.08
CA GLN A 18 -14.91 1.94 13.88
C GLN A 18 -15.07 2.86 12.66
N ALA A 19 -15.24 4.17 12.87
CA ALA A 19 -15.34 5.13 11.77
C ALA A 19 -14.03 5.18 10.95
N ASP A 20 -12.88 4.99 11.60
CA ASP A 20 -11.57 5.05 10.95
C ASP A 20 -11.32 3.86 10.02
N VAL A 21 -11.76 2.66 10.42
CA VAL A 21 -11.52 1.43 9.65
C VAL A 21 -12.24 1.46 8.29
N VAL A 22 -13.47 1.99 8.26
CA VAL A 22 -14.23 2.11 7.01
C VAL A 22 -13.52 3.09 6.06
N VAL A 23 -13.13 4.27 6.55
CA VAL A 23 -12.46 5.28 5.72
C VAL A 23 -11.10 4.77 5.23
N VAL A 24 -10.31 4.12 6.07
CA VAL A 24 -9.03 3.54 5.67
C VAL A 24 -9.21 2.51 4.56
N ASN A 25 -10.19 1.60 4.68
CA ASN A 25 -10.44 0.60 3.64
C ASN A 25 -10.82 1.19 2.29
N GLU A 26 -11.53 2.32 2.26
CA GLU A 26 -11.92 2.99 1.01
C GLU A 26 -10.77 3.73 0.32
N ILE A 27 -9.73 4.14 1.07
CA ILE A 27 -8.56 4.85 0.51
C ILE A 27 -7.35 3.94 0.29
N THR A 28 -7.33 2.76 0.91
CA THR A 28 -6.27 1.77 0.66
C THR A 28 -6.55 0.99 -0.61
N PRO A 29 -5.53 0.71 -1.43
CA PRO A 29 -5.71 -0.12 -2.61
C PRO A 29 -6.19 -1.52 -2.22
N SER A 30 -7.07 -2.08 -3.03
CA SER A 30 -7.45 -3.48 -2.94
C SER A 30 -6.23 -4.39 -3.14
N LYS A 31 -6.41 -5.67 -2.80
CA LYS A 31 -5.38 -6.68 -3.08
C LYS A 31 -5.02 -6.75 -4.57
N ALA A 32 -6.01 -6.64 -5.46
CA ALA A 32 -5.78 -6.68 -6.90
C ALA A 32 -4.97 -5.46 -7.39
N GLU A 33 -5.27 -4.27 -6.88
CA GLU A 33 -4.53 -3.04 -7.20
C GLU A 33 -3.10 -3.05 -6.65
N SER A 34 -2.85 -3.84 -5.59
CA SER A 34 -1.54 -4.01 -4.97
C SER A 34 -0.79 -5.27 -5.44
N ALA A 35 -1.31 -6.02 -6.42
CA ALA A 35 -0.71 -7.29 -6.86
C ALA A 35 0.72 -7.14 -7.37
N TRP A 36 1.12 -5.95 -7.82
CA TRP A 36 2.49 -5.63 -8.23
C TRP A 36 3.50 -5.76 -7.08
N LEU A 37 3.08 -5.69 -5.82
CA LEU A 37 3.94 -5.92 -4.65
C LEU A 37 4.34 -7.40 -4.49
N GLU A 38 3.60 -8.33 -5.08
CA GLU A 38 3.86 -9.77 -4.99
C GLU A 38 4.88 -10.25 -6.05
N ILE A 39 5.27 -9.37 -6.98
CA ILE A 39 6.28 -9.68 -8.01
C ILE A 39 7.67 -9.67 -7.37
N ASP A 40 8.46 -10.71 -7.63
CA ASP A 40 9.87 -10.78 -7.25
C ASP A 40 10.70 -9.91 -8.19
N TRP A 41 10.68 -8.59 -7.94
CA TRP A 41 11.34 -7.60 -8.76
C TRP A 41 12.86 -7.77 -8.72
N GLU A 42 13.49 -7.80 -9.90
CA GLU A 42 14.94 -7.62 -10.00
C GLU A 42 15.28 -6.15 -9.67
N THR A 43 16.14 -5.95 -8.67
CA THR A 43 16.49 -4.63 -8.14
C THR A 43 17.83 -4.13 -8.70
N ASP A 44 18.62 -5.00 -9.33
CA ASP A 44 19.81 -4.63 -10.07
C ASP A 44 19.49 -4.50 -11.57
N LEU A 45 19.49 -3.26 -12.07
CA LEU A 45 19.24 -2.97 -13.49
C LEU A 45 20.24 -3.67 -14.42
N TRP A 46 21.49 -3.90 -13.99
CA TRP A 46 22.47 -4.60 -14.82
C TRP A 46 22.15 -6.09 -14.95
N GLU A 47 21.73 -6.74 -13.87
CA GLU A 47 21.26 -8.12 -13.91
C GLU A 47 20.00 -8.27 -14.77
N ALA A 48 19.02 -7.37 -14.61
CA ALA A 48 17.82 -7.33 -15.43
C ALA A 48 18.13 -7.21 -16.93
N ARG A 49 19.11 -6.36 -17.30
CA ARG A 49 19.57 -6.21 -18.69
C ARG A 49 20.19 -7.47 -19.26
N LYS A 50 21.00 -8.19 -18.47
CA LYS A 50 21.59 -9.47 -18.91
C LYS A 50 20.50 -10.52 -19.12
N GLU A 51 19.53 -10.60 -18.23
CA GLU A 51 18.42 -11.56 -18.33
C GLU A 51 17.52 -11.28 -19.54
N ALA A 52 17.17 -10.01 -19.77
CA ALA A 52 16.42 -9.58 -20.94
C ALA A 52 17.11 -9.97 -22.25
N ALA A 53 18.42 -9.71 -22.36
CA ALA A 53 19.21 -10.09 -23.53
C ALA A 53 19.30 -11.62 -23.70
N ARG A 54 19.41 -12.37 -22.60
CA ARG A 54 19.48 -13.84 -22.61
C ARG A 54 18.15 -14.48 -23.05
N THR A 55 17.03 -13.87 -22.67
CA THR A 55 15.68 -14.42 -22.90
C THR A 55 14.95 -13.83 -24.10
N ASP A 56 15.53 -12.82 -24.75
CA ASP A 56 14.92 -12.04 -25.83
C ASP A 56 13.56 -11.45 -25.43
N LYS A 57 13.49 -10.93 -24.19
CA LYS A 57 12.29 -10.30 -23.63
C LYS A 57 12.55 -8.84 -23.30
N PRO A 58 11.54 -7.95 -23.43
CA PRO A 58 11.67 -6.56 -23.01
C PRO A 58 11.78 -6.46 -21.48
N ILE A 59 12.38 -5.36 -21.01
CA ILE A 59 12.41 -4.98 -19.60
C ILE A 59 11.21 -4.07 -19.32
N TYR A 60 10.46 -4.36 -18.25
CA TYR A 60 9.52 -3.42 -17.65
C TYR A 60 10.21 -2.76 -16.46
N LEU A 61 10.36 -1.44 -16.50
CA LEU A 61 11.03 -0.67 -15.46
C LEU A 61 9.98 0.03 -14.60
N TRP A 62 9.89 -0.38 -13.34
CA TRP A 62 9.07 0.29 -12.32
C TRP A 62 9.98 1.16 -11.47
N GLU A 63 10.16 2.41 -11.90
CA GLU A 63 10.96 3.38 -11.18
C GLU A 63 10.21 4.70 -10.98
N MET A 64 10.56 5.40 -9.90
CA MET A 64 10.10 6.77 -9.68
C MET A 64 11.05 7.71 -10.38
N ASP A 65 10.70 8.09 -11.60
CA ASP A 65 11.48 9.01 -12.40
C ASP A 65 11.07 10.47 -12.08
N GLY A 66 11.88 11.18 -11.29
CA GLY A 66 11.63 12.58 -10.94
C GLY A 66 12.29 13.08 -9.66
N HIS A 67 12.31 14.41 -9.46
CA HIS A 67 12.71 15.00 -8.18
C HIS A 67 11.65 14.67 -7.14
N PRO A 68 11.98 14.03 -6.00
CA PRO A 68 10.99 13.50 -5.05
C PRO A 68 10.07 14.56 -4.44
N LEU A 69 10.43 15.84 -4.57
CA LEU A 69 9.64 16.99 -4.10
C LEU A 69 9.08 17.87 -5.24
N GLY A 70 9.35 17.54 -6.50
CA GLY A 70 8.86 18.30 -7.66
C GLY A 70 9.35 19.77 -7.77
N CYS A 71 10.29 20.20 -6.92
CA CYS A 71 10.83 21.56 -6.95
C CYS A 71 12.01 21.64 -7.93
N VAL A 72 11.91 22.55 -8.92
CA VAL A 72 13.00 23.01 -9.78
C VAL A 72 13.28 24.48 -9.53
#